data_AF-A0AAJ1EXS6-F1
#
_entry.id   AF-A0AAJ1EXS6-F1
#
_cell.length_a   1.000
_cell.length_b   1.000
_cell.length_c   1.000
_cell.angle_alpha   90.00
_cell.angle_beta   90.00
_cell.angle_gamma   90.00
#
_symmetry.space_group_name_H-M   'P 1'
#
loop_
_entity.id
_entity.type
_entity.pdbx_description
1 polymer ?
#
loop_
_entity_poly.entity_id
_entity_poly.type
_entity_poly.pdbx_seq_one_letter_code
_entity_poly.pdbx_strand_id
1 'polypeptide(L)'
;MHNLMIAAGLVVMVVAVIVWVSAVFGSHMVESVKTGQLMTSGIYAWVRHPVYSSFLLLNCGLLLIQVNWWLLTLPFIYWVALTVLMKHTEERWLENEFGDEYIQYAAHVNRIFPWPPQRLTKPRES
;
A
#
# COMPACT_ATOMS: atom_id res chain seq x y z
N MET A 1 11.77 17.45 -23.60
CA MET A 1 11.42 17.37 -22.16
C MET A 1 9.99 16.85 -21.96
N HIS A 2 8.97 17.41 -22.62
CA HIS A 2 7.58 16.96 -22.49
C HIS A 2 7.36 15.45 -22.75
N ASN A 3 7.91 14.92 -23.86
CA ASN A 3 7.79 13.49 -24.19
C ASN A 3 8.46 12.56 -23.16
N LEU A 4 9.51 13.04 -22.47
CA LEU A 4 10.19 12.28 -21.42
C LEU A 4 9.33 12.20 -20.15
N MET A 5 8.63 13.29 -19.80
CA MET A 5 7.70 13.30 -18.66
C MET A 5 6.49 12.40 -18.90
N ILE A 6 5.96 12.39 -20.13
CA ILE A 6 4.88 11.47 -20.52
C ILE A 6 5.36 10.01 -20.45
N ALA A 7 6.54 9.71 -21.01
CA ALA A 7 7.11 8.36 -20.94
C ALA A 7 7.33 7.91 -19.48
N ALA A 8 7.88 8.79 -18.63
CA ALA A 8 8.05 8.52 -17.20
C ALA A 8 6.70 8.30 -16.50
N GLY A 9 5.68 9.12 -16.78
CA GLY A 9 4.35 8.96 -16.23
C GLY A 9 3.69 7.64 -16.64
N LEU A 10 3.83 7.23 -17.89
CA LEU A 10 3.36 5.93 -18.38
C LEU A 10 4.06 4.76 -17.67
N VAL A 11 5.39 4.83 -17.49
CA VAL A 11 6.13 3.81 -16.73
C VAL A 11 5.62 3.72 -15.30
N VAL A 12 5.41 4.85 -14.63
CA VAL A 12 4.86 4.90 -13.27
C VAL A 12 3.44 4.31 -13.23
N MET A 13 2.59 4.59 -14.22
CA MET A 13 1.26 3.99 -14.31
C MET A 13 1.30 2.48 -14.52
N VAL A 14 2.22 1.96 -15.36
CA VAL A 14 2.39 0.52 -15.53
C VAL A 14 2.82 -0.14 -14.22
N VAL A 15 3.77 0.45 -13.50
CA VAL A 15 4.18 -0.03 -12.17
C VAL A 15 2.99 0.02 -11.20
N ALA A 16 2.21 1.09 -11.20
CA ALA A 16 1.01 1.21 -10.38
C ALA A 16 0.02 0.07 -10.67
N VAL A 17 -0.27 -0.23 -11.94
CA VAL A 17 -1.16 -1.33 -12.32
C VAL A 17 -0.59 -2.68 -11.88
N ILE A 18 0.72 -2.91 -12.00
CA ILE A 18 1.35 -4.14 -11.51
C ILE A 18 1.17 -4.28 -10.00
N VAL A 19 1.42 -3.22 -9.23
CA VAL A 19 1.21 -3.22 -7.78
C VAL A 19 -0.27 -3.46 -7.46
N TRP A 20 -1.19 -2.85 -8.20
CA TRP A 20 -2.62 -3.02 -8.00
C TRP A 20 -3.07 -4.47 -8.28
N VAL A 21 -2.64 -5.06 -9.39
CA VAL A 21 -2.91 -6.46 -9.72
C VAL A 21 -2.31 -7.37 -8.64
N SER A 22 -1.05 -7.14 -8.25
CA SER A 22 -0.41 -7.89 -7.17
C SER A 22 -1.17 -7.77 -5.85
N ALA A 23 -1.72 -6.59 -5.57
CA ALA A 23 -2.54 -6.33 -4.40
C ALA A 23 -3.86 -7.07 -4.47
N VAL A 24 -4.57 -7.04 -5.59
CA VAL A 24 -5.88 -7.69 -5.78
C VAL A 24 -5.76 -9.21 -5.76
N PHE A 25 -4.74 -9.76 -6.41
CA PHE A 25 -4.45 -11.19 -6.39
C PHE A 25 -3.83 -11.64 -5.07
N GLY A 26 -3.01 -10.81 -4.42
CA GLY A 26 -2.48 -11.07 -3.08
C GLY A 26 -3.54 -10.90 -1.99
N SER A 27 -4.55 -10.06 -2.23
CA SER A 27 -5.70 -9.84 -1.35
C SER A 27 -6.74 -10.95 -1.53
N HIS A 28 -6.33 -12.22 -1.50
CA HIS A 28 -7.24 -13.30 -1.13
C HIS A 28 -7.71 -13.05 0.34
N MET A 29 -8.43 -11.95 0.58
CA MET A 29 -9.00 -11.52 1.85
C MET A 29 -9.93 -12.58 2.45
N VAL A 30 -10.39 -13.50 1.62
CA VAL A 30 -11.17 -14.68 2.02
C VAL A 30 -10.34 -15.66 2.85
N GLU A 31 -9.01 -15.64 2.76
CA GLU A 31 -8.15 -16.63 3.41
C GLU A 31 -7.68 -16.17 4.80
N SER A 32 -7.41 -14.88 5.02
CA SER A 32 -7.10 -14.34 6.36
C SER A 32 -8.28 -14.45 7.32
N VAL A 33 -9.51 -14.20 6.86
CA VAL A 33 -10.74 -14.41 7.64
C VAL A 33 -10.99 -15.90 7.91
N LYS A 34 -10.59 -16.80 7.00
CA LYS A 34 -10.75 -18.25 7.19
C LYS A 34 -9.70 -18.89 8.09
N THR A 35 -8.49 -18.32 8.17
CA THR A 35 -7.37 -18.91 8.92
C THR A 35 -7.12 -18.25 10.27
N GLY A 36 -7.72 -17.07 10.54
CA GLY A 36 -7.50 -16.34 11.78
C GLY A 36 -6.05 -15.86 11.94
N GLN A 37 -5.30 -15.76 10.84
CA GLN A 37 -3.91 -15.31 10.83
C GLN A 37 -3.74 -14.05 9.98
N LEU A 38 -2.87 -13.15 10.47
CA LEU A 38 -2.54 -11.91 9.78
C LEU A 38 -1.70 -12.20 8.53
N MET A 39 -2.20 -11.83 7.35
CA MET A 39 -1.44 -11.95 6.10
C MET A 39 -0.31 -10.92 6.03
N THR A 40 0.91 -11.37 6.27
CA THR A 40 2.13 -10.54 6.22
C THR A 40 3.10 -10.94 5.10
N SER A 41 2.67 -11.81 4.18
CA SER A 41 3.49 -12.37 3.11
C SER A 41 3.25 -11.70 1.75
N GLY A 42 4.19 -11.90 0.81
CA GLY A 42 4.07 -11.37 -0.56
C GLY A 42 4.11 -9.84 -0.60
N ILE A 43 3.14 -9.23 -1.29
CA ILE A 43 3.05 -7.77 -1.44
C ILE A 43 2.76 -7.05 -0.10
N TYR A 44 2.09 -7.72 0.84
CA TYR A 44 1.81 -7.20 2.18
C TYR A 44 3.06 -7.09 3.05
N ALA A 45 4.10 -7.88 2.76
CA ALA A 45 5.40 -7.73 3.43
C ALA A 45 6.09 -6.38 3.08
N TRP A 46 5.76 -5.82 1.92
CA TRP A 46 6.37 -4.59 1.41
C TRP A 46 5.61 -3.33 1.81
N VAL A 47 4.28 -3.44 1.88
CA VAL A 47 3.39 -2.32 2.24
C VAL A 47 2.08 -2.85 2.82
N ARG A 48 1.57 -2.21 3.86
CA ARG A 48 0.31 -2.62 4.51
C ARG A 48 -0.90 -2.49 3.59
N HIS A 49 -0.92 -1.43 2.79
CA HIS A 49 -2.05 -1.05 1.94
C HIS A 49 -1.62 -0.91 0.47
N PRO A 50 -1.31 -2.02 -0.22
CA PRO A 50 -0.73 -2.00 -1.57
C PRO A 50 -1.69 -1.43 -2.63
N VAL A 51 -3.01 -1.63 -2.48
CA VAL A 51 -4.02 -1.02 -3.34
C VAL A 51 -3.91 0.51 -3.29
N TYR A 52 -3.81 1.08 -2.10
CA TYR A 52 -3.76 2.53 -1.93
C TYR A 52 -2.43 3.12 -2.40
N SER A 53 -1.33 2.38 -2.21
CA SER A 53 -0.04 2.71 -2.80
C SER A 53 -0.11 2.77 -4.33
N SER A 54 -0.77 1.80 -4.96
CA SER A 54 -0.96 1.79 -6.42
C SER A 54 -1.78 2.99 -6.91
N PHE A 55 -2.86 3.36 -6.21
CA PHE A 55 -3.62 4.57 -6.55
C PHE A 55 -2.80 5.85 -6.42
N LEU A 56 -1.95 5.95 -5.41
CA LEU A 56 -1.06 7.09 -5.23
C LEU A 56 -0.05 7.18 -6.39
N LEU A 57 0.57 6.05 -6.77
CA LEU A 57 1.45 5.97 -7.94
C LEU A 57 0.72 6.33 -9.23
N LEU A 58 -0.52 5.88 -9.41
CA LEU A 58 -1.33 6.17 -10.59
C LEU A 58 -1.63 7.68 -10.70
N ASN A 59 -1.97 8.32 -9.58
CA ASN A 59 -2.14 9.78 -9.51
C ASN A 59 -0.83 10.51 -9.84
N CYS A 60 0.32 10.04 -9.32
CA CYS A 60 1.63 10.61 -9.66
C CYS A 60 1.97 10.46 -11.16
N GLY A 61 1.67 9.31 -11.76
CA GLY A 61 1.88 9.06 -13.18
C GLY A 61 1.02 9.97 -14.07
N LEU A 62 -0.25 10.14 -13.70
CA LEU A 62 -1.16 11.07 -14.40
C LEU A 62 -0.65 12.52 -14.31
N LEU A 63 -0.12 12.91 -13.15
CA LEU A 63 0.47 14.23 -12.95
C LEU A 63 1.68 14.50 -13.84
N LEU A 64 2.57 13.52 -13.96
CA LEU A 64 3.74 13.60 -14.82
C LEU A 64 3.35 13.79 -16.29
N ILE A 65 2.25 13.17 -16.73
CA ILE A 65 1.72 13.33 -18.08
C ILE A 65 1.13 14.74 -18.28
N GLN A 66 0.38 15.25 -17.29
CA GLN A 66 -0.33 16.53 -17.43
C GLN A 66 0.57 17.77 -17.23
N VAL A 67 1.78 17.60 -16.66
CA VAL A 67 2.77 18.66 -16.38
C VAL A 67 2.15 19.85 -15.63
N ASN A 68 1.19 19.58 -14.74
CA ASN A 68 0.46 20.60 -14.02
C ASN A 68 0.75 20.54 -12.52
N TRP A 69 1.55 21.51 -12.08
CA TRP A 69 2.02 21.65 -10.70
C TRP A 69 0.89 21.91 -9.69
N TRP A 70 -0.29 22.37 -10.12
CA TRP A 70 -1.44 22.55 -9.23
C TRP A 70 -2.07 21.22 -8.81
N LEU A 71 -2.02 20.20 -9.67
CA LEU A 71 -2.56 18.89 -9.32
C LEU A 71 -1.69 18.15 -8.29
N LEU A 72 -0.46 18.61 -7.99
CA LEU A 72 0.44 17.99 -7.00
C LEU A 72 -0.17 17.98 -5.59
N THR A 73 -1.15 18.85 -5.35
CA THR A 73 -1.92 18.92 -4.10
C THR A 73 -2.86 17.72 -3.92
N LEU A 74 -3.40 17.15 -5.01
CA LEU A 74 -4.36 16.04 -4.95
C LEU A 74 -3.78 14.75 -4.35
N PRO A 75 -2.61 14.23 -4.79
CA PRO A 75 -2.05 13.03 -4.18
C PRO A 75 -1.69 13.25 -2.72
N PHE A 76 -1.31 14.47 -2.31
CA PHE A 76 -1.07 14.80 -0.91
C PHE A 76 -2.36 14.77 -0.08
N ILE A 77 -3.43 15.41 -0.56
CA ILE A 77 -4.74 15.38 0.10
C ILE A 77 -5.26 13.94 0.18
N TYR A 78 -5.15 13.18 -0.90
CA TYR A 78 -5.52 11.77 -0.96
C TYR A 78 -4.74 10.94 0.07
N TRP A 79 -3.42 11.15 0.15
CA TRP A 79 -2.56 10.47 1.12
C TRP A 79 -2.96 10.78 2.57
N VAL A 80 -3.19 12.06 2.92
CA VAL A 80 -3.60 12.45 4.26
C VAL A 80 -4.98 11.87 4.61
N ALA A 81 -5.96 12.04 3.72
CA ALA A 81 -7.33 11.58 3.95
C ALA A 81 -7.39 10.06 4.19
N LEU A 82 -6.67 9.28 3.37
CA LEU A 82 -6.59 7.84 3.53
C LEU A 82 -5.84 7.42 4.78
N THR A 83 -4.74 8.10 5.10
CA THR A 83 -3.95 7.83 6.31
C THR A 83 -4.81 8.00 7.56
N VAL A 84 -5.67 9.02 7.60
CA VAL A 84 -6.63 9.23 8.68
C VAL A 84 -7.71 8.15 8.67
N LEU A 85 -8.31 7.87 7.52
CA LEU A 85 -9.37 6.86 7.38
C LEU A 85 -8.90 5.48 7.87
N MET A 86 -7.77 4.98 7.35
CA MET A 86 -7.21 3.66 7.71
C MET A 86 -6.94 3.53 9.21
N LYS A 87 -6.34 4.58 9.81
CA LYS A 87 -6.04 4.58 11.25
C LYS A 87 -7.31 4.44 12.11
N HIS A 88 -8.45 4.92 11.61
CA HIS A 88 -9.72 4.87 12.32
C HIS A 88 -10.60 3.67 11.95
N THR A 89 -10.33 2.97 10.84
CA THR A 89 -11.14 1.85 10.35
C THR A 89 -10.37 0.54 10.30
N GLU A 90 -9.64 0.26 9.21
CA GLU A 90 -8.97 -1.02 8.95
C GLU A 90 -7.92 -1.34 10.01
N GLU A 91 -7.04 -0.40 10.34
CA GLU A 91 -5.97 -0.66 11.30
C GLU A 91 -6.52 -0.86 12.70
N ARG A 92 -7.55 -0.10 13.07
CA ARG A 92 -8.20 -0.26 14.39
C ARG A 92 -8.92 -1.60 14.50
N TRP A 93 -9.53 -2.07 13.42
CA TRP A 93 -10.13 -3.40 13.37
C TRP A 93 -9.06 -4.50 13.47
N LEU A 94 -7.95 -4.36 12.73
CA LEU A 94 -6.83 -5.31 12.78
C LEU A 94 -6.12 -5.31 14.15
N GLU A 95 -5.96 -4.16 14.78
CA GLU A 95 -5.44 -4.04 16.16
C GLU A 95 -6.36 -4.76 17.16
N ASN A 96 -7.68 -4.64 17.02
CA ASN A 96 -8.62 -5.32 17.90
C ASN A 96 -8.66 -6.84 17.69
N GLU A 97 -8.52 -7.30 16.44
CA GLU A 97 -8.60 -8.73 16.09
C GLU A 97 -7.28 -9.48 16.35
N PHE A 98 -6.14 -8.88 15.98
CA PHE A 98 -4.82 -9.54 16.01
C PHE A 98 -3.87 -8.99 17.10
N GLY A 99 -4.23 -7.89 17.76
CA GLY A 99 -3.47 -7.34 18.90
C GLY A 99 -1.99 -7.12 18.60
N ASP A 100 -1.13 -7.73 19.42
CA ASP A 100 0.33 -7.59 19.35
C ASP A 100 0.95 -8.07 18.03
N GLU A 101 0.33 -9.04 17.34
CA GLU A 101 0.82 -9.53 16.05
C GLU A 101 0.72 -8.43 14.98
N TYR A 102 -0.38 -7.68 14.99
CA TYR A 102 -0.55 -6.52 14.11
C TYR A 102 0.38 -5.36 14.49
N ILE A 103 0.57 -5.09 15.78
CA ILE A 103 1.48 -4.02 16.24
C ILE A 103 2.92 -4.30 15.77
N GLN A 104 3.40 -5.54 15.91
CA GLN A 104 4.72 -5.93 15.41
C GLN A 104 4.81 -5.81 13.89
N TYR A 105 3.78 -6.24 13.16
CA TYR A 105 3.73 -6.07 11.71
C TYR A 105 3.76 -4.59 11.28
N ALA A 106 2.93 -3.75 11.90
CA ALA A 106 2.82 -2.33 11.60
C ALA A 106 4.11 -1.54 11.91
N ALA A 107 4.93 -2.03 12.86
CA ALA A 107 6.23 -1.44 13.18
C ALA A 107 7.30 -1.70 12.10
N HIS A 108 7.21 -2.82 11.37
CA HIS A 108 8.20 -3.20 10.37
C HIS A 108 7.77 -2.88 8.93
N VAL A 109 6.47 -2.65 8.69
CA VAL A 109 5.92 -2.44 7.36
C VAL A 109 5.28 -1.06 7.24
N ASN A 110 5.70 -0.31 6.22
CA ASN A 110 5.18 1.01 5.91
C ASN A 110 3.71 0.96 5.46
N ARG A 111 2.97 2.04 5.76
CA ARG A 111 1.53 2.09 5.46
C ARG A 111 1.24 2.17 3.97
N ILE A 112 1.92 3.08 3.26
CA ILE A 112 1.60 3.43 1.85
C ILE A 112 2.83 3.34 0.93
N PHE A 113 4.05 3.55 1.44
CA PHE A 113 5.25 3.45 0.62
C PHE A 113 5.79 2.02 0.62
N PRO A 114 5.93 1.36 -0.55
CA PRO A 114 6.51 0.03 -0.63
C PRO A 114 7.99 0.12 -0.26
N TRP A 115 8.35 -0.60 0.79
CA TRP A 115 9.72 -0.66 1.29
C TRP A 115 10.18 -2.12 1.31
N PRO A 116 11.46 -2.41 1.05
CA PRO A 116 11.95 -3.78 1.12
C PRO A 116 11.61 -4.40 2.48
N PRO A 117 11.03 -5.62 2.50
CA PRO A 117 10.52 -6.23 3.71
C PRO A 117 11.65 -6.48 4.69
N GLN A 118 11.49 -5.99 5.92
CA GLN A 118 12.31 -6.44 7.04
C GLN A 118 11.83 -7.84 7.43
N ARG A 119 12.77 -8.77 7.69
CA ARG A 119 12.43 -10.14 8.10
C ARG A 119 11.58 -10.09 9.36
N LEU A 120 10.28 -10.30 9.21
CA LEU A 120 9.38 -10.59 10.32
C LEU A 120 9.77 -11.97 10.84
N THR A 121 10.48 -12.02 11.96
CA THR A 121 10.67 -13.27 12.70
C THR A 121 9.29 -13.70 13.17
N LYS A 122 8.69 -14.72 12.54
CA LYS A 122 7.49 -15.37 13.07
C LYS A 122 7.76 -15.71 14.55
N PRO A 123 6.85 -15.37 15.49
CA PRO A 123 6.93 -15.90 16.84
C PRO A 123 7.00 -17.43 16.73
N ARG A 124 7.97 -18.05 17.41
CA ARG A 124 8.03 -19.51 17.53
C ARG A 124 6.68 -19.96 18.12
N GLU A 125 5.94 -20.76 17.36
CA GLU A 125 4.89 -21.61 17.94
C GLU A 125 5.57 -22.47 19.01
N SER A 126 5.19 -22.26 20.27
CA SER A 126 5.58 -23.08 21.42
C SER A 126 4.48 -24.08 21.74
#